data_AF-A0A8T6NW90-F1
#
_entry.id   AF-A0A8T6NW90-F1
#
_cell.length_a   1.000
_cell.length_b   1.000
_cell.length_c   1.000
_cell.angle_alpha   90.00
_cell.angle_beta   90.00
_cell.angle_gamma   90.00
#
_symmetry.space_group_name_H-M   'P 1'
#
loop_
_entity.id
_entity.type
_entity.pdbx_description
1 polymer ?
#
loop_
_entity_poly.entity_id
_entity_poly.type
_entity_poly.pdbx_seq_one_letter_code
_entity_poly.pdbx_strand_id
1 'polypeptide(L)' 'YGGTGLGLSIVERLTRKMGGHVELQSERDVGTTFTIHLPLTETEREFEQHLASEELSPV' A
#
# COMPACT_ATOMS: atom_id res chain seq x y z
N TYR A 1 -24.39 9.61 10.34
CA TYR A 1 -23.26 10.12 9.53
C TYR A 1 -22.46 8.93 9.00
N GLY A 2 -22.91 8.31 7.92
CA GLY A 2 -22.21 7.21 7.27
C GLY A 2 -22.33 7.46 5.78
N GLY A 3 -21.21 7.67 5.11
CA GLY A 3 -21.20 7.84 3.65
C GLY A 3 -21.85 6.63 2.96
N THR A 4 -22.17 6.77 1.69
CA THR A 4 -22.87 5.75 0.86
C THR A 4 -22.12 4.42 0.68
N GLY A 5 -21.05 4.15 1.42
CA GLY A 5 -20.21 2.96 1.26
C GLY A 5 -19.34 2.98 0.00
N LEU A 6 -19.33 4.09 -0.75
CA LEU A 6 -18.62 4.18 -2.03
C LEU A 6 -17.11 4.32 -1.89
N GLY A 7 -16.60 4.84 -0.76
CA GLY A 7 -15.17 5.12 -0.60
C GLY A 7 -14.29 3.88 -0.79
N LEU A 8 -14.56 2.82 -0.03
CA LEU A 8 -13.76 1.59 -0.09
C LEU A 8 -13.94 0.85 -1.42
N SER A 9 -15.14 0.86 -2.00
CA SER A 9 -15.39 0.21 -3.30
C SER A 9 -14.68 0.94 -4.46
N ILE A 10 -14.55 2.26 -4.38
CA ILE A 10 -13.72 3.03 -5.32
C ILE A 10 -12.25 2.66 -5.16
N VAL A 11 -11.73 2.65 -3.93
CA VAL A 11 -10.33 2.30 -3.63
C VAL A 11 -10.01 0.88 -4.09
N GLU A 12 -10.87 -0.10 -3.80
CA GLU A 12 -10.69 -1.49 -4.23
C GLU A 12 -10.63 -1.60 -5.76
N ARG A 13 -11.57 -0.95 -6.46
CA ARG A 13 -11.62 -0.97 -7.93
C ARG A 13 -10.37 -0.35 -8.55
N LEU A 14 -9.90 0.78 -8.02
CA LEU A 14 -8.69 1.44 -8.51
C LEU A 14 -7.45 0.57 -8.25
N THR A 15 -7.32 0.06 -7.04
CA THR A 15 -6.19 -0.80 -6.64
C THR A 15 -6.09 -2.04 -7.49
N ARG A 16 -7.22 -2.73 -7.73
CA ARG A 16 -7.27 -3.90 -8.64
C ARG A 16 -6.88 -3.55 -10.08
N LYS A 17 -7.31 -2.37 -10.58
CA LYS A 17 -6.91 -1.90 -11.92
C LYS A 17 -5.40 -1.63 -12.03
N MET A 18 -4.76 -1.26 -10.93
CA MET A 18 -3.31 -1.09 -10.84
C MET A 18 -2.56 -2.41 -10.62
N GLY A 19 -3.25 -3.57 -10.66
CA GLY A 19 -2.64 -4.88 -10.45
C GLY A 19 -2.35 -5.21 -8.98
N GLY A 20 -2.85 -4.39 -8.05
CA GLY A 20 -2.69 -4.59 -6.62
C GLY A 20 -3.93 -5.13 -5.92
N HIS A 21 -3.89 -5.13 -4.59
CA HIS A 21 -5.02 -5.51 -3.73
C HIS A 21 -5.08 -4.71 -2.42
N VAL A 22 -6.21 -4.82 -1.71
CA VAL A 22 -6.44 -4.18 -0.42
C VAL A 22 -6.68 -5.24 0.64
N GLU A 23 -6.02 -5.12 1.79
CA GLU A 23 -6.20 -5.95 2.98
C GLU A 23 -6.81 -5.14 4.11
N LEU A 24 -7.61 -5.81 4.96
CA LEU A 24 -8.30 -5.20 6.09
C LEU A 24 -8.03 -6.01 7.35
N GLN A 25 -7.54 -5.33 8.37
CA GLN A 25 -7.41 -5.87 9.72
C GLN A 25 -8.21 -4.96 10.66
N SER A 26 -9.11 -5.52 11.45
CA SER A 26 -9.91 -4.76 12.39
C SER A 26 -10.02 -5.52 13.70
N GLU A 27 -9.80 -4.79 14.79
CA GLU A 27 -9.95 -5.29 16.15
C GLU A 27 -10.86 -4.33 16.93
N ARG A 28 -11.90 -4.91 17.54
CA ARG A 28 -12.88 -4.17 18.33
C ARG A 28 -12.15 -3.44 19.46
N ASP A 29 -12.53 -2.18 19.68
CA ASP A 29 -11.99 -1.31 20.73
C ASP A 29 -10.48 -0.98 20.58
N VAL A 30 -9.84 -1.39 19.47
CA VAL A 30 -8.45 -1.03 19.12
C VAL A 30 -8.43 -0.17 17.86
N GLY A 31 -9.12 -0.61 16.79
CA GLY A 31 -9.20 0.14 15.55
C GLY A 31 -9.23 -0.72 14.28
N THR A 32 -9.02 -0.06 13.14
CA THR A 32 -9.09 -0.68 11.82
C THR A 32 -7.96 -0.18 10.94
N THR A 33 -7.23 -1.11 10.34
CA THR A 33 -6.13 -0.86 9.42
C THR A 33 -6.48 -1.39 8.04
N PHE A 34 -6.33 -0.53 7.02
CA PHE A 34 -6.42 -0.89 5.61
C PHE A 34 -5.03 -0.83 5.01
N THR A 35 -4.58 -1.90 4.38
CA THR A 35 -3.27 -1.99 3.72
C THR A 35 -3.47 -2.11 2.22
N ILE A 36 -2.77 -1.31 1.43
CA ILE A 36 -2.83 -1.33 -0.04
C ILE A 36 -1.50 -1.88 -0.55
N HIS A 37 -1.56 -2.95 -1.34
CA HIS A 37 -0.41 -3.57 -1.98
C HIS A 37 -0.44 -3.26 -3.45
N LEU A 38 0.64 -2.71 -4.01
CA LEU A 38 0.77 -2.40 -5.43
C LEU A 38 2.05 -3.05 -5.98
N PRO A 39 2.02 -3.62 -7.19
CA PRO A 39 3.22 -4.14 -7.82
C PRO A 39 4.13 -2.97 -8.22
N LEU A 40 5.40 -3.03 -7.80
CA LEU A 40 6.43 -2.10 -8.28
C LEU A 40 6.78 -2.43 -9.73
N THR A 41 6.90 -1.40 -10.55
CA THR A 41 7.35 -1.53 -11.93
C THR A 41 8.89 -1.57 -12.01
N GLU A 42 9.44 -2.05 -13.12
CA GLU A 42 10.88 -2.34 -13.25
C GLU A 42 11.77 -1.10 -13.04
N THR A 43 11.28 0.09 -13.31
CA THR A 43 11.96 1.37 -13.04
C THR A 43 12.09 1.67 -11.52
N GLU A 44 11.31 1.03 -10.66
CA GLU A 44 11.30 1.27 -9.21
C GLU A 44 12.15 0.24 -8.43
N ARG A 45 12.49 -0.91 -9.03
CA ARG A 45 13.45 -1.87 -8.43
C ARG A 45 14.86 -1.29 -8.34
N GLU A 46 15.21 -0.36 -9.23
CA GLU A 46 16.48 0.35 -9.20
C GLU A 46 16.59 1.29 -7.99
N PHE A 47 15.48 1.82 -7.46
CA PHE A 47 15.48 2.70 -6.28
C PHE A 47 15.79 1.94 -4.98
N GLU A 48 15.21 0.75 -4.78
CA GLU A 48 15.54 -0.09 -3.62
C GLU A 48 17.01 -0.55 -3.64
N GLN A 49 17.55 -0.82 -4.83
CA GLN A 49 18.97 -1.18 -5.00
C GLN A 49 19.92 0.00 -4.70
N HIS A 50 19.53 1.23 -5.03
CA HIS A 50 20.32 2.42 -4.69
C HIS A 50 20.24 2.76 -3.19
N LEU A 51 19.07 2.71 -2.55
CA LEU A 51 18.92 3.04 -1.13
C LEU A 51 19.63 2.00 -0.23
N ALA A 52 19.60 0.71 -0.60
CA ALA A 52 20.37 -0.33 0.10
C ALA A 52 21.89 -0.17 -0.04
N SER A 53 22.37 0.60 -1.04
CA SER A 53 23.80 0.88 -1.23
C SER A 53 24.31 2.07 -0.41
N GLU A 54 23.42 2.97 0.04
CA GLU A 54 23.78 4.18 0.80
C GLU A 54 23.88 3.95 2.33
N GLU A 55 23.26 2.91 2.90
CA GLU A 55 23.29 2.65 4.36
C GLU A 55 24.63 2.06 4.88
N LEU A 56 25.61 1.75 4.02
CA LEU A 56 26.85 1.05 4.40
C LEU A 56 28.14 1.89 4.34
N SER A 57 28.03 3.22 4.37
CA SER A 57 29.16 4.13 4.57
C SER A 57 29.25 4.57 6.04
N PRO A 58 29.96 3.85 6.93
CA PRO A 58 30.33 4.42 8.22
C PRO A 58 31.32 5.58 8.00
N VAL A 59 31.02 6.74 8.60
CA VAL A 59 31.99 7.83 8.79
C VAL A 59 33.06 7.40 9.80
#